data_AF-A0A0F9NXU2-F1
#
_entry.id   AF-A0A0F9NXU2-F1
#
_cell.length_a   1.000
_cell.length_b   1.000
_cell.length_c   1.000
_cell.angle_alpha   90.00
_cell.angle_beta   90.00
_cell.angle_gamma   90.00
#
_symmetry.space_group_name_H-M   'P 1'
#
loop_
_entity.id
_entity.type
_entity.pdbx_description
1 polymer ?
#
loop_
_entity_poly.entity_id
_entity_poly.type
_entity_poly.pdbx_seq_one_letter_code
_entity_poly.pdbx_strand_id
1 'polypeptide(L)'
;MIRYERSRPSTSQRMYRSTGKDLPLEPYGRNEDAYYLLAGRIDQAFPQGGTLSEIYEEVGRPLHLSQEEMSHLVKSAKREGYLE
;
A
#
# COMPACT_ATOMS: atom_id res chain seq x y z
N MET A 1 -14.21 32.02 -22.93
CA MET A 1 -14.17 30.54 -22.95
C MET A 1 -13.10 30.09 -21.97
N ILE A 2 -13.50 29.51 -20.84
CA ILE A 2 -12.58 29.01 -19.81
C ILE A 2 -12.00 27.70 -20.33
N ARG A 3 -10.70 27.67 -20.65
CA ARG A 3 -9.98 26.43 -20.95
C ARG A 3 -9.77 25.70 -19.63
N TYR A 4 -10.54 24.64 -19.40
CA TYR A 4 -10.19 23.62 -18.42
C TYR A 4 -8.92 22.94 -18.92
N GLU A 5 -7.77 23.39 -18.40
CA GLU A 5 -6.52 22.68 -18.56
C GLU A 5 -6.69 21.31 -17.89
N ARG A 6 -6.71 20.28 -18.73
CA ARG A 6 -6.77 18.87 -18.32
C ARG A 6 -5.75 18.64 -17.21
N SER A 7 -6.24 18.10 -16.10
CA SER A 7 -5.46 17.47 -15.04
C SER A 7 -4.25 16.77 -15.63
N ARG A 8 -3.05 17.23 -15.28
CA ARG A 8 -1.79 16.58 -15.66
C ARG A 8 -1.83 15.14 -15.15
N PRO A 9 -1.83 14.10 -16.00
CA PRO A 9 -1.63 12.75 -15.53
C PRO A 9 -0.12 12.50 -15.57
N SER A 10 0.62 12.77 -14.50
CA SER A 10 2.04 12.35 -14.38
C SER A 10 2.62 12.64 -13.00
N THR A 11 1.97 12.17 -11.95
CA THR A 11 2.76 11.51 -10.92
C THR A 11 2.69 10.06 -11.35
N SER A 12 3.81 9.43 -11.73
CA SER A 12 3.87 7.98 -11.90
C SER A 12 3.31 7.36 -10.63
N GLN A 13 2.02 7.05 -10.63
CA GLN A 13 1.37 6.40 -9.51
C GLN A 13 1.95 5.01 -9.53
N ARG A 14 3.01 4.81 -8.73
CA ARG A 14 3.60 3.49 -8.51
C ARG A 14 2.45 2.64 -8.01
N MET A 15 2.02 1.71 -8.86
CA MET A 15 1.10 0.66 -8.46
C MET A 15 1.89 -0.27 -7.56
N TYR A 16 1.37 -0.53 -6.38
CA TYR A 16 1.95 -1.49 -5.44
C TYR A 16 1.18 -2.78 -5.60
N ARG A 17 1.90 -3.85 -5.92
CA ARG A 17 1.32 -5.18 -6.05
C ARG A 17 1.95 -6.11 -5.03
N SER A 18 1.13 -6.98 -4.43
CA SER A 18 1.64 -8.09 -3.62
C SER A 18 2.46 -9.04 -4.48
N THR A 19 3.63 -9.43 -3.99
CA THR A 19 4.52 -10.39 -4.66
C THR A 19 4.12 -11.84 -4.41
N GLY A 20 3.06 -12.08 -3.61
CA GLY A 20 2.64 -13.43 -3.20
C GLY A 20 3.65 -14.13 -2.29
N LYS A 21 4.60 -13.39 -1.73
CA LYS A 21 5.58 -13.89 -0.77
C LYS A 21 4.84 -14.39 0.48
N ASP A 22 5.14 -15.63 0.88
CA ASP A 22 4.59 -16.26 2.09
C ASP A 22 4.77 -15.31 3.28
N LEU A 23 3.65 -14.94 3.91
CA LEU A 23 3.67 -14.09 5.08
C LEU A 23 4.24 -14.93 6.24
N PRO A 24 5.20 -14.39 7.02
CA PRO A 24 5.74 -15.14 8.14
C PRO A 24 4.62 -15.54 9.10
N LEU A 25 4.56 -16.85 9.42
CA LEU A 25 3.55 -17.44 10.30
C LEU A 25 3.66 -16.95 11.76
N GLU A 26 4.82 -16.42 12.14
CA GLU A 26 5.06 -15.93 13.49
C GLU A 26 5.10 -14.39 13.53
N PRO A 27 4.31 -13.75 14.41
CA PRO A 27 4.34 -12.31 14.59
C PRO A 27 5.65 -11.90 15.27
N TYR A 28 6.57 -11.31 14.51
CA TYR A 28 7.83 -10.76 15.03
C TYR A 28 7.61 -9.39 15.69
N GLY A 29 6.80 -9.37 16.75
CA GLY A 29 6.61 -8.17 17.57
C GLY A 29 5.69 -7.10 16.97
N ARG A 30 4.98 -6.40 17.87
CA ARG A 30 3.80 -5.54 17.60
C ARG A 30 3.93 -4.52 16.45
N ASN A 31 5.14 -4.15 16.05
CA ASN A 31 5.38 -3.14 15.01
C ASN A 31 5.82 -3.74 13.66
N GLU A 32 6.44 -4.93 13.64
CA GLU A 32 6.76 -5.61 12.37
C GLU A 32 5.51 -6.27 11.77
N ASP A 33 4.54 -6.64 12.60
CA ASP A 33 3.25 -7.20 12.20
C ASP A 33 2.45 -6.34 11.22
N ALA A 34 2.58 -5.01 11.30
CA ALA A 34 1.72 -4.09 10.59
C ALA A 34 1.94 -4.11 9.06
N TYR A 35 3.18 -4.27 8.58
CA TYR A 35 3.45 -4.25 7.13
C TYR A 35 3.19 -5.60 6.45
N TYR A 36 3.31 -6.72 7.17
CA TYR A 36 2.88 -8.04 6.66
C TYR A 36 1.36 -8.12 6.53
N LEU A 37 0.63 -7.67 7.56
CA LEU A 37 -0.84 -7.59 7.53
C LEU A 37 -1.31 -6.65 6.41
N LEU A 38 -0.59 -5.54 6.21
CA LEU A 38 -0.86 -4.63 5.12
C LEU A 38 -0.67 -5.31 3.75
N ALA A 39 0.43 -6.01 3.54
CA ALA A 39 0.68 -6.72 2.28
C ALA A 39 -0.39 -7.78 2.00
N GLY A 40 -0.79 -8.58 3.00
CA GLY A 40 -1.87 -9.55 2.84
C GLY A 40 -3.23 -8.91 2.54
N ARG A 41 -3.54 -7.77 3.16
CA ARG A 41 -4.76 -7.02 2.85
C ARG A 41 -4.72 -6.42 1.45
N ILE A 42 -3.57 -5.91 1.01
CA ILE A 42 -3.37 -5.41 -0.35
C ILE A 42 -3.56 -6.53 -1.36
N ASP A 43 -3.04 -7.74 -1.11
CA ASP A 43 -3.22 -8.90 -1.99
C ASP A 43 -4.71 -9.26 -2.17
N GLN A 44 -5.46 -9.27 -1.07
CA GLN A 44 -6.89 -9.58 -1.08
C GLN A 44 -7.75 -8.49 -1.72
N ALA A 45 -7.46 -7.21 -1.41
CA ALA A 45 -8.22 -6.06 -1.87
C ALA A 45 -7.86 -5.65 -3.32
N PHE A 46 -6.56 -5.71 -3.64
CA PHE A 46 -5.98 -5.25 -4.90
C PHE A 46 -5.13 -6.36 -5.55
N PRO A 47 -5.72 -7.47 -6.03
CA PRO A 47 -4.98 -8.58 -6.65
C PRO A 47 -4.24 -8.17 -7.94
N GLN A 48 -4.67 -7.08 -8.59
CA GLN A 48 -4.01 -6.49 -9.76
C GLN A 48 -3.02 -5.37 -9.39
N GLY A 49 -2.84 -5.10 -8.09
CA GLY A 49 -2.12 -3.94 -7.57
C GLY A 49 -3.00 -2.71 -7.45
N GLY A 50 -2.62 -1.80 -6.56
CA GLY A 50 -3.35 -0.57 -6.28
C GLY A 50 -2.41 0.62 -6.07
N THR A 51 -2.93 1.84 -6.21
CA THR A 51 -2.14 3.04 -5.91
C THR A 51 -2.06 3.27 -4.40
N LEU A 52 -1.05 4.01 -3.92
CA LEU A 52 -0.93 4.32 -2.49
C LEU A 52 -2.19 4.99 -1.92
N SER A 53 -2.87 5.83 -2.71
CA SER A 53 -4.11 6.50 -2.30
C SER A 53 -5.28 5.53 -2.16
N GLU A 54 -5.45 4.61 -3.11
CA GLU A 54 -6.50 3.58 -3.03
C GLU A 54 -6.25 2.64 -1.85
N ILE A 55 -5.01 2.18 -1.70
CA ILE A 55 -4.63 1.31 -0.60
C ILE A 55 -4.79 2.04 0.74
N TYR A 56 -4.45 3.32 0.81
CA TYR A 56 -4.69 4.12 2.01
C TYR A 56 -6.19 4.21 2.34
N GLU A 57 -7.05 4.51 1.38
CA GLU A 57 -8.50 4.64 1.63
C GLU A 57 -9.13 3.29 2.04
N GLU A 58 -8.70 2.19 1.44
CA GLU A 58 -9.33 0.88 1.63
C GLU A 58 -8.72 0.06 2.77
N VAL A 59 -7.41 0.22 3.02
CA VAL A 59 -6.67 -0.55 4.04
C VAL A 59 -6.16 0.35 5.18
N GLY A 60 -5.59 1.51 4.88
CA GLY A 60 -5.01 2.41 5.88
C GLY A 60 -6.06 3.09 6.77
N ARG A 61 -7.12 3.63 6.16
CA ARG A 61 -8.18 4.39 6.82
C ARG A 61 -8.99 3.56 7.83
N PRO A 62 -9.39 2.31 7.56
CA PRO A 62 -10.03 1.44 8.57
C PRO A 62 -9.12 1.12 9.76
N LEU A 63 -7.80 1.12 9.55
CA LEU A 63 -6.80 0.88 10.59
C LEU A 63 -6.45 2.15 11.38
N HIS A 64 -7.11 3.28 11.10
CA HIS A 64 -6.82 4.59 11.71
C HIS A 64 -5.36 5.02 11.56
N LEU A 65 -4.68 4.54 10.51
CA LEU A 65 -3.29 4.90 10.23
C LEU A 65 -3.23 6.27 9.57
N SER A 66 -2.20 7.03 9.92
CA SER A 66 -1.87 8.29 9.24
C SER A 66 -1.29 8.00 7.84
N GLN A 67 -1.40 8.96 6.91
CA GLN A 67 -0.79 8.81 5.59
C GLN A 67 0.74 8.61 5.66
N GLU A 68 1.41 9.23 6.63
CA GLU A 68 2.85 9.01 6.85
C GLU A 68 3.16 7.59 7.33
N GLU A 69 2.39 7.07 8.29
CA GLU A 69 2.53 5.70 8.78
C GLU A 69 2.28 4.69 7.65
N MET A 70 1.25 4.93 6.85
CA MET A 70 0.92 4.11 5.69
C MET A 70 2.04 4.13 4.64
N SER A 71 2.59 5.31 4.33
CA SER A 71 3.73 5.45 3.43
C SER A 71 4.96 4.72 3.96
N HIS A 72 5.20 4.75 5.27
CA HIS A 72 6.28 4.02 5.92
C HIS A 72 6.06 2.51 5.81
N LEU A 73 4.86 2.01 6.07
CA LEU A 73 4.53 0.58 5.97
C LEU A 73 4.64 0.06 4.53
N VAL A 74 4.14 0.80 3.55
CA VAL A 74 4.26 0.42 2.12
C VAL A 74 5.73 0.40 1.68
N LYS A 75 6.54 1.36 2.13
CA LYS A 75 8.00 1.35 1.88
C LYS A 75 8.68 0.16 2.54
N SER A 76 8.33 -0.18 3.78
CA SER A 76 8.87 -1.36 4.48
C SER A 76 8.47 -2.65 3.78
N ALA A 77 7.19 -2.83 3.45
CA ALA A 77 6.69 -3.99 2.71
C ALA A 77 7.38 -4.14 1.34
N LYS A 78 7.65 -3.02 0.65
CA LYS A 78 8.41 -3.02 -0.60
C LYS A 78 9.88 -3.38 -0.41
N ARG A 79 10.54 -2.83 0.62
CA ARG A 79 11.94 -3.13 0.96
C ARG A 79 12.13 -4.61 1.30
N GLU A 80 11.18 -5.18 2.01
CA GLU A 80 11.17 -6.59 2.42
C GLU A 80 10.72 -7.54 1.30
N GLY A 81 10.31 -7.00 0.14
CA GLY A 81 9.93 -7.77 -1.04
C GLY A 81 8.52 -8.38 -0.98
N TYR A 82 7.63 -7.86 -0.13
CA TYR A 82 6.20 -8.22 -0.11
C TYR A 82 5.38 -7.40 -1.11
N LEU A 83 5.86 -6.20 -1.47
CA LEU A 83 5.24 -5.36 -2.49
C LEU A 83 6.26 -4.99 -3.57
N GLU A 84 5.82 -4.91 -4.82
CA GLU A 84 6.60 -4.36 -5.95
C GLU A 84 6.01 -3.04 -6.47
#